data_AF-A0A1H6VRG9-F1
#
_entry.id   AF-A0A1H6VRG9-F1
#
_cell.length_a   1.000
_cell.length_b   1.000
_cell.length_c   1.000
_cell.angle_alpha   90.00
_cell.angle_beta   90.00
_cell.angle_gamma   90.00
#
_symmetry.space_group_name_H-M   'P 1'
#
loop_
_entity.id
_entity.type
_entity.pdbx_description
1 polymer ?
#
loop_
_entity_poly.entity_id
_entity_poly.type
_entity_poly.pdbx_seq_one_letter_code
_entity_poly.pdbx_strand_id
1 'polypeptide(L)'
;MVQAWLSDLVNPAETVYLQPENNLAIMEFKDIATVSGKPGLYKVLKPSRSGVILESLDEKKGKLVVGAAQRVSLLSEISIYTLTEEGASPLKDVLQKIEKEFKGDTGLEGADKEEYQAFMKHILPEFDEDRVYASDVKKLINWYHIIRTQCPEVLEDTSDADSGEASPDKDSDKAQDT
;
A
#
# COMPACT_ATOMS: atom_id res chain seq x y z
N MET A 1 7.58 68.55 -28.55
CA MET A 1 9.03 68.64 -28.24
C MET A 1 9.11 68.99 -26.77
N VAL A 2 9.73 68.26 -25.86
CA VAL A 2 10.86 67.33 -25.90
C VAL A 2 10.74 66.38 -24.69
N GLN A 3 11.28 65.18 -24.85
CA GLN A 3 11.31 64.05 -23.90
C GLN A 3 12.45 64.20 -22.87
N ALA A 4 12.23 63.78 -21.63
CA ALA A 4 13.24 63.43 -20.61
C ALA A 4 12.57 62.46 -19.61
N TRP A 5 12.79 61.15 -19.64
CA TRP A 5 13.92 60.37 -19.10
C TRP A 5 14.22 60.63 -17.61
N LEU A 6 13.65 59.78 -16.75
CA LEU A 6 14.22 59.30 -15.48
C LEU A 6 13.60 57.92 -15.21
N SER A 7 14.28 56.84 -15.61
CA SER A 7 14.88 55.87 -14.69
C SER A 7 13.97 55.40 -13.57
N ASP A 8 13.32 54.25 -13.77
CA ASP A 8 13.26 53.24 -12.72
C ASP A 8 13.35 51.86 -13.36
N LEU A 9 14.55 51.28 -13.22
CA LEU A 9 14.84 49.89 -13.46
C LEU A 9 13.99 49.05 -12.50
N VAL A 10 12.82 48.62 -12.95
CA VAL A 10 12.20 47.41 -12.42
C VAL A 10 13.17 46.27 -12.74
N ASN A 11 13.80 45.76 -11.69
CA ASN A 11 14.72 44.64 -11.73
C ASN A 11 13.90 43.37 -12.05
N PRO A 12 14.03 42.73 -13.22
CA PRO A 12 13.16 41.61 -13.60
C PRO A 12 13.58 40.27 -12.95
N ALA A 13 14.36 40.30 -11.86
CA ALA A 13 15.03 39.12 -11.30
C ALA A 13 14.35 38.48 -10.08
N GLU A 14 13.15 38.93 -9.68
CA GLU A 14 12.36 38.27 -8.63
C GLU A 14 11.02 37.80 -9.18
N THR A 15 11.07 36.95 -10.22
CA THR A 15 10.04 35.92 -10.34
C THR A 15 10.52 34.74 -9.51
N VAL A 16 10.26 34.79 -8.20
CA VAL A 16 10.34 33.61 -7.35
C VAL A 16 9.26 32.67 -7.87
N TYR A 17 9.65 31.75 -8.75
CA TYR A 17 8.89 30.55 -9.03
C TYR A 17 8.84 29.78 -7.71
N LEU A 18 7.81 30.05 -6.90
CA LEU A 18 7.32 29.10 -5.92
C LEU A 18 6.88 27.89 -6.75
N GLN A 19 7.74 26.89 -6.85
CA GLN A 19 7.31 25.59 -7.31
C GLN A 19 6.20 25.17 -6.35
N PRO A 20 5.03 24.72 -6.82
CA PRO A 20 4.07 24.07 -5.94
C PRO A 20 4.73 22.78 -5.45
N GLU A 21 5.44 22.86 -4.33
CA GLU A 21 6.14 21.76 -3.67
C GLU A 21 5.20 20.80 -2.94
N ASN A 22 4.00 20.62 -3.48
CA ASN A 22 3.08 19.58 -3.08
C ASN A 22 2.67 18.76 -4.30
N ASN A 23 3.61 17.93 -4.78
CA ASN A 23 3.20 16.62 -5.26
C ASN A 23 2.81 15.79 -4.04
N LEU A 24 1.68 16.11 -3.42
CA LEU A 24 0.93 15.16 -2.61
C LEU A 24 0.44 14.10 -3.61
N ALA A 25 1.34 13.20 -3.99
CA ALA A 25 0.95 11.97 -4.63
C ALA A 25 0.06 11.27 -3.62
N ILE A 26 -1.25 11.36 -3.84
CA ILE A 26 -2.26 10.56 -3.15
C ILE A 26 -1.71 9.13 -3.16
N MET A 27 -1.51 8.56 -1.98
CA MET A 27 -0.99 7.20 -1.89
C MET A 27 -2.12 6.25 -2.29
N GLU A 28 -1.82 5.33 -3.20
CA GLU A 28 -2.78 4.29 -3.61
C GLU A 28 -2.37 2.95 -2.97
N PHE A 29 -3.36 2.10 -2.67
CA PHE A 29 -3.12 0.79 -2.03
C PHE A 29 -2.15 -0.11 -2.81
N LYS A 30 -2.22 -0.03 -4.15
CA LYS A 30 -1.34 -0.79 -5.07
C LYS A 30 0.13 -0.39 -5.00
N ASP A 31 0.44 0.80 -4.48
CA ASP A 31 1.81 1.28 -4.34
C ASP A 31 2.46 0.83 -3.02
N ILE A 32 1.70 0.21 -2.12
CA ILE A 32 2.19 -0.24 -0.82
C ILE A 32 2.70 -1.67 -0.92
N ALA A 33 3.89 -1.90 -0.39
CA ALA A 33 4.57 -3.18 -0.45
C ALA A 33 5.14 -3.61 0.91
N THR A 34 5.35 -4.92 1.02
CA THR A 34 6.14 -5.56 2.08
C THR A 34 7.42 -6.13 1.48
N VAL A 35 8.45 -6.24 2.31
CA VAL A 35 9.71 -6.89 1.92
C VAL A 35 9.95 -8.06 2.85
N SER A 36 10.09 -9.25 2.30
CA SER A 36 10.32 -10.47 3.08
C SER A 36 11.57 -10.33 3.95
N GLY A 37 11.43 -10.67 5.25
CA GLY A 37 12.50 -10.53 6.23
C GLY A 37 12.73 -9.10 6.76
N LYS A 38 11.93 -8.11 6.34
CA LYS A 38 11.96 -6.75 6.89
C LYS A 38 10.61 -6.39 7.51
N PRO A 39 10.60 -5.77 8.71
CA PRO A 39 9.37 -5.28 9.31
C PRO A 39 8.92 -3.98 8.63
N GLY A 40 7.62 -3.69 8.72
CA GLY A 40 7.03 -2.45 8.23
C GLY A 40 6.45 -2.55 6.82
N LEU A 41 6.09 -1.39 6.29
CA LEU A 41 5.55 -1.20 4.95
C LEU A 41 6.40 -0.20 4.18
N TYR A 42 6.31 -0.28 2.86
CA TYR A 42 7.09 0.55 1.97
C TYR A 42 6.25 1.03 0.80
N LYS A 43 6.45 2.28 0.38
CA LYS A 43 5.96 2.79 -0.90
C LYS A 43 6.91 2.38 -2.01
N VAL A 44 6.38 1.82 -3.09
CA VAL A 44 7.13 1.56 -4.32
C VAL A 44 7.34 2.89 -5.05
N LEU A 45 8.60 3.27 -5.28
CA LEU A 45 8.91 4.52 -6.00
C LEU A 45 9.15 4.27 -7.48
N LYS A 46 10.13 3.42 -7.80
CA LYS A 46 10.47 3.09 -9.19
C LYS A 46 11.39 1.86 -9.28
N PRO A 47 11.38 1.16 -10.43
CA PRO A 47 12.42 0.19 -10.73
C PRO A 47 13.80 0.86 -10.85
N SER A 48 14.85 0.10 -10.59
CA SER A 48 16.25 0.48 -10.72
C SER A 48 17.05 -0.64 -11.38
N ARG A 49 18.27 -0.33 -11.82
CA ARG A 49 19.14 -1.33 -12.46
C ARG A 49 19.43 -2.54 -11.56
N SER A 50 19.46 -2.34 -10.24
CA SER A 50 19.82 -3.38 -9.26
C SER A 50 18.61 -3.96 -8.51
N GLY A 51 17.37 -3.59 -8.87
CA GLY A 51 16.17 -4.01 -8.15
C GLY A 51 15.11 -2.90 -8.12
N VAL A 52 14.43 -2.69 -6.99
CA VAL A 52 13.37 -1.67 -6.84
C VAL A 52 13.75 -0.68 -5.76
N ILE A 53 13.48 0.62 -6.00
CA ILE A 53 13.62 1.67 -5.00
C ILE A 53 12.31 1.78 -4.24
N LEU A 54 12.41 1.64 -2.92
CA LEU A 54 11.32 1.72 -1.97
C LEU A 54 11.55 2.87 -0.99
N GLU A 55 10.48 3.41 -0.44
CA GLU A 55 10.48 4.39 0.65
C GLU A 55 9.74 3.82 1.85
N SER A 56 10.32 3.88 3.06
CA SER A 56 9.64 3.38 4.26
C SER A 56 8.39 4.20 4.59
N LEU A 57 7.33 3.50 5.00
CA LEU A 57 6.15 4.12 5.61
C LEU A 57 6.38 4.29 7.11
N ASP A 58 7.30 5.20 7.45
CA ASP A 58 7.58 5.65 8.80
C ASP A 58 7.88 7.16 8.81
N GLU A 59 8.07 7.74 10.00
CA GLU A 59 8.37 9.16 10.15
C GLU A 59 9.62 9.62 9.39
N LYS A 60 10.57 8.70 9.15
CA LYS A 60 11.86 9.02 8.54
C LYS A 60 11.81 8.99 7.01
N LYS A 61 10.83 8.30 6.42
CA LYS A 61 10.67 8.14 4.96
C LYS A 61 11.99 7.78 4.27
N GLY A 62 12.71 6.84 4.88
CA GLY A 62 14.02 6.38 4.41
C GLY A 62 13.91 5.60 3.12
N LYS A 63 14.84 5.83 2.18
CA LYS A 63 14.88 5.12 0.90
C LYS A 63 15.77 3.89 0.97
N LEU A 64 15.31 2.81 0.36
CA LEU A 64 15.99 1.51 0.30
C LEU A 64 15.96 0.99 -1.14
N VAL A 65 17.08 0.43 -1.58
CA VAL A 65 17.13 -0.36 -2.81
C VAL A 65 17.02 -1.83 -2.43
N VAL A 66 15.93 -2.47 -2.85
CA VAL A 66 15.71 -3.90 -2.64
C VAL A 66 16.13 -4.64 -3.90
N GLY A 67 17.16 -5.48 -3.78
CA GLY A 67 17.67 -6.28 -4.90
C GLY A 67 16.77 -7.48 -5.24
N ALA A 68 16.96 -8.06 -6.43
CA ALA A 68 16.13 -9.15 -6.95
C ALA A 68 16.08 -10.43 -6.08
N ALA A 69 17.04 -10.62 -5.17
CA ALA A 69 17.05 -11.76 -4.25
C ALA A 69 16.01 -11.63 -3.12
N GLN A 70 15.59 -10.41 -2.79
CA GLN A 70 14.58 -10.16 -1.78
C GLN A 70 13.20 -10.15 -2.42
N ARG A 71 12.23 -10.81 -1.77
CA ARG A 71 10.85 -10.84 -2.25
C ARG A 71 10.13 -9.58 -1.81
N VAL A 72 9.65 -8.81 -2.78
CA VAL A 72 8.75 -7.67 -2.59
C VAL A 72 7.36 -8.13 -2.97
N SER A 73 6.38 -7.89 -2.11
CA SER A 73 4.97 -8.23 -2.34
C SER A 73 4.11 -6.99 -2.19
N LEU A 74 3.31 -6.68 -3.20
CA LEU A 74 2.35 -5.58 -3.15
C LEU A 74 1.17 -5.97 -2.27
N LEU A 75 0.67 -5.05 -1.46
CA LEU A 75 -0.48 -5.30 -0.60
C LEU A 75 -1.75 -5.59 -1.41
N SER A 76 -1.87 -5.01 -2.61
CA SER A 76 -2.97 -5.27 -3.56
C SER A 76 -3.02 -6.71 -4.08
N GLU A 77 -1.90 -7.45 -4.01
CA GLU A 77 -1.84 -8.85 -4.45
C GLU A 77 -2.07 -9.84 -3.29
N ILE A 78 -2.23 -9.33 -2.06
CA ILE A 78 -2.43 -10.17 -0.88
C ILE A 78 -3.93 -10.34 -0.62
N SER A 79 -4.34 -11.59 -0.41
CA SER A 79 -5.69 -11.96 -0.03
C SER A 79 -5.67 -12.92 1.16
N ILE A 80 -6.74 -12.89 1.96
CA ILE A 80 -6.96 -13.76 3.11
C ILE A 80 -7.78 -14.96 2.67
N TYR A 81 -7.33 -16.17 2.99
CA TYR A 81 -8.06 -17.39 2.66
C TYR A 81 -9.42 -17.45 3.37
N THR A 82 -10.45 -17.81 2.61
CA THR A 82 -11.82 -17.95 3.09
C THR A 82 -12.40 -19.30 2.69
N LEU A 83 -13.50 -19.67 3.32
CA LEU A 83 -14.29 -20.86 3.03
C LEU A 83 -15.44 -20.58 2.05
N THR A 84 -15.46 -19.39 1.44
CA THR A 84 -16.45 -18.98 0.43
C THR A 84 -16.17 -19.62 -0.93
N GLU A 85 -17.10 -19.50 -1.88
CA GLU A 85 -16.91 -19.99 -3.26
C GLU A 85 -15.72 -19.32 -3.97
N GLU A 86 -15.45 -18.05 -3.66
CA GLU A 86 -14.30 -17.30 -4.17
C GLU A 86 -12.97 -17.76 -3.55
N GLY A 87 -13.00 -18.37 -2.36
CA GLY A 87 -11.85 -18.96 -1.67
C GLY A 87 -10.82 -17.98 -1.07
N ALA A 88 -10.93 -16.69 -1.36
CA ALA A 88 -10.13 -15.66 -0.71
C ALA A 88 -10.83 -14.29 -0.73
N SER A 89 -10.53 -13.45 0.27
CA SER A 89 -10.99 -12.06 0.35
C SER A 89 -9.80 -11.09 0.22
N PRO A 90 -9.87 -10.03 -0.60
CA PRO A 90 -8.79 -9.06 -0.76
C PRO A 90 -8.39 -8.41 0.56
N LEU A 91 -7.08 -8.19 0.78
CA LEU A 91 -6.59 -7.55 2.00
C LEU A 91 -7.16 -6.15 2.19
N LYS A 92 -7.37 -5.40 1.11
CA LYS A 92 -7.94 -4.03 1.14
C LYS A 92 -9.29 -4.02 1.85
N ASP A 93 -10.20 -4.91 1.44
CA ASP A 93 -11.56 -4.98 1.98
C ASP A 93 -11.55 -5.33 3.46
N VAL A 94 -10.65 -6.22 3.89
CA VAL A 94 -10.48 -6.58 5.30
C VAL A 94 -9.99 -5.38 6.11
N LEU A 95 -9.02 -4.63 5.61
CA LEU A 95 -8.51 -3.42 6.28
C LEU A 95 -9.58 -2.32 6.39
N GLN A 96 -10.40 -2.14 5.35
CA GLN A 96 -11.52 -1.19 5.37
C GLN A 96 -12.59 -1.60 6.39
N LYS A 97 -12.92 -2.90 6.49
CA LYS A 97 -13.81 -3.42 7.55
C LYS A 97 -13.26 -3.09 8.94
N ILE A 98 -11.96 -3.28 9.16
CA ILE A 98 -11.29 -2.95 10.42
C ILE A 98 -11.41 -1.45 10.72
N GLU A 99 -11.11 -0.56 9.75
CA GLU A 99 -11.21 0.89 9.97
C GLU A 99 -12.64 1.31 10.33
N LYS A 100 -13.63 0.77 9.61
CA LYS A 100 -15.04 1.11 9.80
C LYS A 100 -15.52 0.81 11.22
N GLU A 101 -15.06 -0.29 11.80
CA GLU A 101 -15.51 -0.76 13.10
C GLU A 101 -14.65 -0.25 14.27
N PHE A 102 -13.33 -0.31 14.13
CA PHE A 102 -12.40 -0.06 15.22
C PHE A 102 -11.83 1.36 15.24
N LYS A 103 -11.82 2.05 14.08
CA LYS A 103 -11.36 3.44 13.95
C LYS A 103 -10.00 3.70 14.61
N GLY A 104 -9.09 2.73 14.52
CA GLY A 104 -7.71 2.79 14.99
C GLY A 104 -7.41 2.04 16.27
N ASP A 105 -8.39 1.78 17.13
CA ASP A 105 -8.17 1.03 18.37
C ASP A 105 -8.66 -0.40 18.22
N THR A 106 -7.74 -1.32 17.94
CA THR A 106 -8.06 -2.75 17.81
C THR A 106 -8.09 -3.48 19.14
N GLY A 107 -7.55 -2.89 20.22
CA GLY A 107 -7.45 -3.55 21.53
C GLY A 107 -6.56 -4.80 21.57
N LEU A 108 -5.69 -5.01 20.57
CA LEU A 108 -4.88 -6.23 20.42
C LEU A 108 -3.39 -6.06 20.79
N GLU A 109 -3.08 -5.04 21.58
CA GLU A 109 -1.73 -4.85 22.12
C GLU A 109 -1.39 -5.96 23.11
N GLY A 110 -0.41 -6.80 22.77
CA GLY A 110 -0.01 -7.94 23.60
C GLY A 110 -0.96 -9.14 23.53
N ALA A 111 -1.87 -9.16 22.55
CA ALA A 111 -2.84 -10.22 22.38
C ALA A 111 -2.19 -11.60 22.13
N ASP A 112 -2.90 -12.64 22.58
CA ASP A 112 -2.52 -14.03 22.37
C ASP A 112 -3.11 -14.61 21.06
N LYS A 113 -2.83 -15.90 20.82
CA LYS A 113 -3.29 -16.60 19.61
C LYS A 113 -4.83 -16.60 19.51
N GLU A 114 -5.51 -16.80 20.62
CA GLU A 114 -6.97 -16.98 20.67
C GLU A 114 -7.66 -15.64 20.42
N GLU A 115 -7.13 -14.57 20.97
CA GLU A 115 -7.60 -13.19 20.74
C GLU A 115 -7.43 -12.77 19.27
N TYR A 116 -6.31 -13.10 18.63
CA TYR A 116 -6.13 -12.84 17.20
C TYR A 116 -7.14 -13.60 16.33
N GLN A 117 -7.40 -14.87 16.65
CA GLN A 117 -8.38 -15.68 15.91
C GLN A 117 -9.81 -15.16 16.12
N ALA A 118 -10.15 -14.79 17.36
CA ALA A 118 -11.45 -14.20 17.67
C ALA A 118 -11.68 -12.87 16.94
N PHE A 119 -10.66 -12.01 16.87
CA PHE A 119 -10.71 -10.77 16.09
C PHE A 119 -10.94 -11.04 14.60
N MET A 120 -10.19 -11.99 14.02
CA MET A 120 -10.36 -12.32 12.60
C MET A 120 -11.75 -12.89 12.32
N LYS A 121 -12.28 -13.73 13.20
CA LYS A 121 -13.64 -14.26 13.11
C LYS A 121 -14.71 -13.19 13.21
N HIS A 122 -14.45 -12.14 13.97
CA HIS A 122 -15.34 -10.99 14.11
C HIS A 122 -15.39 -10.16 12.82
N ILE A 123 -14.22 -9.86 12.24
CA ILE A 123 -14.09 -9.05 11.02
C ILE A 123 -14.47 -9.81 9.74
N LEU A 124 -14.07 -11.08 9.65
CA LEU A 124 -14.23 -11.94 8.49
C LEU A 124 -14.66 -13.34 8.97
N PRO A 125 -15.94 -13.57 9.30
CA PRO A 125 -16.43 -14.82 9.91
C PRO A 125 -16.17 -16.09 9.10
N GLU A 126 -15.99 -15.93 7.80
CA GLU A 126 -15.79 -16.99 6.80
C GLU A 126 -14.32 -17.27 6.47
N PHE A 127 -13.37 -16.71 7.22
CA PHE A 127 -11.95 -16.98 7.02
C PHE A 127 -11.57 -18.45 7.33
N ASP A 128 -10.53 -18.95 6.66
CA ASP A 128 -10.02 -20.30 6.87
C ASP A 128 -9.06 -20.33 8.08
N GLU A 129 -9.56 -20.76 9.25
CA GLU A 129 -8.82 -20.86 10.51
C GLU A 129 -7.56 -21.77 10.42
N ASP A 130 -7.55 -22.75 9.51
CA ASP A 130 -6.43 -23.68 9.33
C ASP A 130 -5.30 -23.08 8.48
N ARG A 131 -5.60 -22.09 7.63
CA ARG A 131 -4.63 -21.44 6.74
C ARG A 131 -4.18 -20.07 7.23
N VAL A 132 -5.01 -19.38 8.02
CA VAL A 132 -4.72 -18.05 8.53
C VAL A 132 -4.16 -18.16 9.95
N TYR A 133 -2.84 -18.10 10.06
CA TYR A 133 -2.16 -18.21 11.34
C TYR A 133 -2.23 -16.90 12.13
N ALA A 134 -2.18 -16.98 13.47
CA ALA A 134 -2.19 -15.79 14.33
C ALA A 134 -1.02 -14.82 14.04
N SER A 135 0.11 -15.31 13.54
CA SER A 135 1.21 -14.46 13.06
C SER A 135 0.86 -13.61 11.84
N ASP A 136 -0.02 -14.12 10.97
CA ASP A 136 -0.50 -13.39 9.80
C ASP A 136 -1.52 -12.33 10.22
N VAL A 137 -2.43 -12.67 11.14
CA VAL A 137 -3.35 -11.70 11.75
C VAL A 137 -2.58 -10.57 12.45
N LYS A 138 -1.55 -10.91 13.24
CA LYS A 138 -0.68 -9.93 13.89
C LYS A 138 0.02 -9.01 12.88
N LYS A 139 0.55 -9.57 11.78
CA LYS A 139 1.14 -8.77 10.69
C LYS A 139 0.11 -7.83 10.07
N LEU A 140 -1.08 -8.33 9.78
CA LEU A 140 -2.19 -7.55 9.20
C LEU A 140 -2.56 -6.35 10.08
N ILE A 141 -2.73 -6.56 11.39
CA ILE A 141 -3.05 -5.49 12.34
C ILE A 141 -1.91 -4.46 12.41
N ASN A 142 -0.66 -4.91 12.39
CA ASN A 142 0.48 -3.99 12.34
C ASN A 142 0.50 -3.16 11.04
N TRP A 143 0.17 -3.77 9.89
CA TRP A 143 0.02 -3.04 8.63
C TRP A 143 -1.12 -2.04 8.69
N TYR A 144 -2.26 -2.42 9.24
CA TYR A 144 -3.40 -1.53 9.48
C TYR A 144 -2.99 -0.27 10.26
N HIS A 145 -2.30 -0.43 11.40
CA HIS A 145 -1.85 0.72 12.20
C HIS A 145 -0.86 1.63 11.44
N ILE A 146 0.05 1.05 10.65
CA ILE A 146 0.99 1.83 9.82
C ILE A 146 0.22 2.62 8.75
N ILE A 147 -0.67 1.97 8.00
CA ILE A 147 -1.46 2.61 6.95
C ILE A 147 -2.30 3.74 7.55
N ARG A 148 -3.03 3.47 8.64
CA ARG A 148 -3.86 4.48 9.29
C ARG A 148 -3.06 5.71 9.76
N THR A 149 -1.81 5.50 10.18
CA THR A 149 -0.95 6.60 10.66
C THR A 149 -0.31 7.38 9.52
N GLN A 150 0.13 6.70 8.46
CA GLN A 150 0.99 7.28 7.42
C GLN A 150 0.23 7.66 6.14
N CYS A 151 -0.85 6.96 5.83
CA CYS A 151 -1.67 7.12 4.62
C CYS A 151 -3.13 6.69 4.87
N PRO A 152 -3.87 7.37 5.77
CA PRO A 152 -5.25 7.04 6.10
C PRO A 152 -6.21 7.12 4.89
N GLU A 153 -5.89 7.92 3.88
CA GLU A 153 -6.69 8.05 2.64
C GLU A 153 -6.87 6.72 1.90
N VAL A 154 -5.97 5.76 2.12
CA VAL A 154 -6.00 4.43 1.49
C VAL A 154 -7.11 3.55 2.08
N LEU A 155 -7.58 3.86 3.30
CA LEU A 155 -8.63 3.13 4.01
C LEU A 155 -10.03 3.67 3.74
N GLU A 156 -10.14 4.79 3.01
CA GLU A 156 -11.44 5.34 2.63
C GLU A 156 -12.07 4.48 1.53
N ASP A 157 -13.39 4.27 1.61
CA ASP A 157 -14.18 3.56 0.59
C ASP A 157 -14.33 4.43 -0.66
N THR A 158 -13.29 4.56 -1.47
CA THR A 158 -13.43 5.02 -2.85
C THR A 158 -13.91 3.85 -3.69
N SER A 159 -15.20 3.52 -3.56
CA SER A 159 -15.88 2.45 -4.28
C SER A 159 -16.16 2.81 -5.76
N ASP A 160 -15.13 3.23 -6.50
CA ASP A 160 -15.17 3.36 -7.96
C ASP A 160 -13.72 3.29 -8.50
N ALA A 161 -13.47 2.31 -9.39
CA ALA A 161 -12.26 2.16 -10.24
C ALA A 161 -11.15 1.15 -9.85
N ASP A 162 -11.46 0.00 -9.24
CA ASP A 162 -10.54 -1.16 -9.35
C ASP A 162 -11.29 -2.51 -9.39
N SER A 163 -12.29 -2.60 -10.26
CA SER A 163 -12.81 -3.88 -10.74
C SER A 163 -12.33 -4.07 -12.17
N GLY A 164 -11.25 -4.83 -12.33
CA GLY A 164 -10.89 -5.42 -13.62
C GLY A 164 -9.40 -5.47 -13.90
N GLU A 165 -8.77 -6.59 -13.54
CA GLU A 165 -8.00 -7.38 -14.52
C GLU A 165 -7.72 -8.77 -13.93
N ALA A 166 -8.67 -9.68 -14.16
CA ALA A 166 -8.34 -11.07 -14.34
C ALA A 166 -7.55 -11.20 -15.65
N SER A 167 -6.29 -11.61 -15.58
CA SER A 167 -5.61 -12.18 -16.75
C SER A 167 -5.70 -13.70 -16.67
N PRO A 168 -6.53 -14.33 -17.53
CA PRO A 168 -6.32 -15.71 -17.93
C PRO A 168 -5.25 -15.73 -19.02
N ASP A 169 -4.13 -16.41 -18.79
CA ASP A 169 -3.27 -16.87 -19.88
C ASP A 169 -2.97 -18.36 -19.69
N LYS A 170 -3.94 -19.17 -20.14
CA LYS A 170 -3.71 -20.50 -20.70
C LYS A 170 -4.12 -20.42 -22.17
N ASP A 171 -3.13 -20.41 -23.06
CA ASP A 171 -3.08 -21.16 -24.32
C ASP A 171 -1.76 -20.80 -25.07
N SER A 172 -1.09 -21.60 -25.88
CA SER A 172 -1.29 -22.97 -26.36
C SER A 172 0.06 -23.49 -26.91
N ASP A 173 0.21 -24.81 -26.86
CA ASP A 173 0.70 -25.70 -27.93
C ASP A 173 2.06 -25.44 -28.64
N LYS A 174 2.95 -26.43 -28.54
CA LYS A 174 3.78 -26.84 -29.69
C LYS A 174 3.91 -28.36 -29.72
N ALA A 175 3.06 -28.99 -30.52
CA ALA A 175 3.32 -30.26 -31.15
C ALA A 175 4.70 -30.29 -31.84
N GLN A 176 5.48 -31.35 -31.61
CA GLN A 176 6.34 -31.97 -32.61
C GLN A 176 6.84 -33.35 -32.14
N ASP A 177 6.70 -34.33 -33.05
CA ASP A 177 7.52 -35.53 -33.24
C ASP A 177 7.09 -36.85 -32.57
N THR A 178 6.25 -37.65 -33.25
CA THR A 178 6.62 -38.98 -33.78
C THR A 178 5.58 -39.52 -34.76
#